data_AF-A0A6C0KX56-F1
#
_entry.id   AF-A0A6C0KX56-F1
#
_cell.length_a   1.000
_cell.length_b   1.000
_cell.length_c   1.000
_cell.angle_alpha   90.00
_cell.angle_beta   90.00
_cell.angle_gamma   90.00
#
_symmetry.space_group_name_H-M   'P 1'
#
loop_
_entity.id
_entity.type
_entity.pdbx_description
1 polymer ?
#
loop_
_entity_poly.entity_id
_entity_poly.type
_entity_poly.pdbx_seq_one_letter_code
_entity_poly.pdbx_strand_id
1 'polypeptide(L)' 'MKGFEQFVGTMIFYILLSYVIVPGFFYYFVEKSLMSAGNGFIVGSVVSVILWLNFRSYII' A
#
# COMPACT_ATOMS: atom_id res chain seq x y z
N MET A 1 16.51 -14.70 11.40
CA MET A 1 15.80 -14.17 10.23
C MET A 1 15.77 -12.67 10.41
N LYS A 2 16.80 -12.01 9.86
CA LYS A 2 17.56 -10.92 10.51
C LYS A 2 17.37 -9.61 9.73
N GLY A 3 16.40 -8.74 10.06
CA GLY A 3 16.24 -7.38 9.52
C GLY A 3 15.90 -7.27 8.02
N PHE A 4 16.73 -7.81 7.13
CA PHE A 4 16.55 -7.76 5.67
C PHE A 4 15.25 -8.43 5.21
N GLU A 5 14.91 -9.61 5.74
CA GLU A 5 13.66 -10.30 5.41
C GLU A 5 12.42 -9.49 5.83
N GLN A 6 12.48 -8.85 7.01
CA GLN A 6 11.42 -7.98 7.50
C GLN A 6 11.30 -6.71 6.65
N PHE A 7 12.43 -6.12 6.26
CA PHE A 7 12.47 -4.98 5.35
C PHE A 7 11.83 -5.32 4.00
N VAL A 8 12.28 -6.41 3.36
CA VAL A 8 11.74 -6.87 2.07
C VAL A 8 10.25 -7.19 2.18
N GLY A 9 9.83 -7.91 3.22
CA GLY A 9 8.43 -8.22 3.46
C GLY A 9 7.57 -6.95 3.61
N THR A 10 8.09 -5.95 4.32
CA THR A 10 7.40 -4.66 4.49
C THR A 10 7.33 -3.88 3.18
N MET A 11 8.40 -3.87 2.37
CA MET A 11 8.37 -3.23 1.06
C MET A 11 7.35 -3.90 0.13
N ILE A 12 7.31 -5.23 0.11
CA ILE A 12 6.30 -5.99 -0.66
C ILE A 12 4.89 -5.65 -0.18
N PHE A 13 4.67 -5.57 1.14
CA PHE A 13 3.37 -5.18 1.69
C PHE A 13 2.91 -3.82 1.16
N TYR A 14 3.77 -2.79 1.17
CA TYR A 14 3.42 -1.47 0.66
C TYR A 14 3.20 -1.43 -0.86
N ILE A 15 3.97 -2.22 -1.62
CA ILE A 15 3.77 -2.38 -3.07
C ILE A 15 2.38 -2.99 -3.32
N LEU A 16 2.04 -4.09 -2.66
CA LEU A 16 0.75 -4.74 -2.83
C LEU A 16 -0.40 -3.84 -2.38
N LEU A 17 -0.25 -3.15 -1.25
CA LEU A 17 -1.29 -2.25 -0.74
C LEU A 17 -1.56 -1.11 -1.74
N SER A 18 -0.52 -0.40 -2.18
CA SER A 18 -0.65 0.79 -3.01
C SER A 18 -1.00 0.50 -4.47
N TYR A 19 -0.48 -0.60 -5.04
CA TYR A 19 -0.61 -0.88 -6.48
C TYR A 19 -1.65 -1.94 -6.81
N VAL A 20 -2.08 -2.76 -5.84
CA VAL A 20 -2.97 -3.89 -6.11
C VAL A 20 -4.24 -3.81 -5.27
N ILE A 21 -4.11 -3.82 -3.94
CA ILE A 21 -5.24 -3.99 -3.02
C ILE A 21 -6.15 -2.76 -3.07
N VAL A 22 -5.62 -1.56 -2.83
CA VAL A 22 -6.46 -0.35 -2.76
C VAL A 22 -6.96 0.10 -4.15
N PRO A 23 -6.14 0.12 -5.22
CA PRO A 23 -6.65 0.38 -6.58
C PRO A 23 -7.71 -0.62 -7.02
N GLY A 24 -7.49 -1.91 -6.75
CA GLY A 24 -8.46 -2.96 -7.03
C GLY A 24 -9.76 -2.77 -6.24
N PHE A 25 -9.65 -2.44 -4.95
CA PHE A 25 -10.81 -2.14 -4.13
C PHE A 25 -11.64 -0.99 -4.71
N PHE A 26 -11.01 0.12 -5.07
CA PHE A 26 -11.73 1.26 -5.66
C PHE A 26 -12.36 0.91 -7.01
N TYR A 27 -11.65 0.17 -7.87
CA TYR A 27 -12.18 -0.27 -9.15
C TYR A 27 -13.42 -1.18 -9.01
N TYR A 28 -13.41 -2.12 -8.07
CA TYR A 28 -14.50 -3.09 -7.95
C TYR A 28 -15.65 -2.63 -7.04
N PHE A 29 -15.38 -1.81 -6.03
CA PHE A 29 -16.36 -1.47 -4.98
C PHE A 29 -16.81 0.00 -4.97
N VAL A 30 -16.11 0.91 -5.67
CA VAL A 30 -16.53 2.31 -5.81
C VAL A 30 -17.13 2.52 -7.19
N GLU A 31 -16.33 2.32 -8.23
CA GLU A 31 -16.74 2.45 -9.62
C GLU A 31 -15.75 1.71 -10.53
N LYS A 32 -16.27 0.93 -11.50
CA LYS A 32 -15.45 0.21 -12.49
C LYS A 32 -14.88 1.14 -13.57
N SER A 33 -14.07 2.10 -13.16
CA SER A 33 -13.40 3.06 -14.03
C SER A 33 -11.91 3.12 -13.74
N LEU A 34 -11.10 3.38 -14.77
CA LEU A 34 -9.65 3.58 -14.59
C LEU A 34 -9.36 4.78 -13.67
N MET A 35 -10.24 5.79 -13.69
CA MET A 35 -10.14 6.95 -12.80
C MET A 35 -10.33 6.56 -11.34
N SER A 36 -11.32 5.72 -11.04
CA SER A 36 -11.53 5.18 -9.69
C SER A 36 -10.33 4.36 -9.20
N ALA A 37 -9.78 3.49 -10.05
CA ALA A 37 -8.54 2.76 -9.72
C ALA A 37 -7.37 3.71 -9.41
N GLY A 38 -7.23 4.79 -10.19
CA GLY A 38 -6.24 5.84 -9.95
C GLY A 38 -6.45 6.57 -8.63
N ASN A 39 -7.70 6.86 -8.25
CA ASN A 39 -8.03 7.41 -6.93
C ASN A 39 -7.63 6.44 -5.81
N GLY A 40 -7.89 5.13 -6.00
CA GLY A 40 -7.43 4.09 -5.09
C GLY A 40 -5.92 4.02 -4.95
N PHE A 41 -5.16 4.23 -6.04
CA PHE A 41 -3.70 4.33 -6.00
C PHE A 41 -3.22 5.51 -5.15
N ILE A 42 -3.82 6.69 -5.33
CA ILE A 42 -3.48 7.88 -4.54
C ILE A 42 -3.76 7.63 -3.05
N VAL A 43 -4.96 7.12 -2.73
CA VAL A 43 -5.35 6.80 -1.35
C VAL A 43 -4.43 5.75 -0.74
N GLY A 44 -4.16 4.65 -1.46
CA GLY A 44 -3.27 3.58 -1.01
C GLY A 44 -1.84 4.07 -0.74
N SER A 45 -1.35 4.98 -1.58
CA SER A 45 -0.03 5.61 -1.41
C SER A 45 0.02 6.49 -0.15
N VAL A 46 -0.99 7.33 0.08
CA VAL A 46 -1.10 8.16 1.28
C VAL A 46 -1.18 7.30 2.55
N VAL A 47 -2.01 6.26 2.54
CA VAL A 47 -2.12 5.31 3.65
C VAL A 47 -0.77 4.62 3.91
N SER A 48 -0.05 4.21 2.86
CA SER A 48 1.27 3.60 2.99
C SER A 48 2.29 4.52 3.65
N VAL A 49 2.30 5.81 3.30
CA VAL A 49 3.15 6.81 3.96
C VAL A 49 2.79 6.97 5.43
N ILE A 50 1.50 7.06 5.77
CA ILE A 50 1.04 7.17 7.16
C ILE A 50 1.48 5.94 7.97
N LEU A 51 1.26 4.74 7.42
CA LEU A 51 1.69 3.50 8.07
C LEU A 51 3.21 3.47 8.25
N TRP A 52 3.99 3.87 7.25
CA TRP A 52 5.45 3.92 7.38
C TRP A 52 5.87 4.85 8.51
N LEU A 53 5.32 6.07 8.57
CA LEU A 53 5.70 7.03 9.61
C LEU A 53 5.37 6.56 11.04
N ASN A 54 4.28 5.81 11.22
CA ASN A 54 3.87 5.30 12.53
C ASN A 54 4.57 3.99 12.93
N PHE A 55 4.92 3.14 11.96
CA PHE A 55 5.41 1.78 12.21
C PHE A 55 6.87 1.53 11.78
N ARG A 56 7.56 2.53 11.20
CA ARG A 56 8.99 2.38 10.81
C ARG A 56 9.91 1.98 11.97
N SER A 57 9.55 2.30 13.22
CA SER A 57 10.32 1.95 14.42
C SER A 57 10.39 0.44 14.68
N TYR A 58 9.54 -0.37 14.06
CA TYR A 58 9.61 -1.83 14.16
C TYR A 58 10.58 -2.46 13.14
N ILE A 59 11.12 -1.66 12.20
CA ILE A 59 11.97 -2.12 11.10
C ILE A 59 13.43 -1.65 11.27
N ILE A 60 13.64 -0.51 11.95
CA ILE A 60 14.94 0.10 12.26
C ILE A 60 15.32 -0.22 13.70
#